data_AF-A0AAJ1B1K9-F1
#
_entry.id   AF-A0AAJ1B1K9-F1
#
_cell.length_a   1.000
_cell.length_b   1.000
_cell.length_c   1.000
_cell.angle_alpha   90.00
_cell.angle_beta   90.00
_cell.angle_gamma   90.00
#
_symmetry.space_group_name_H-M   'P 1'
#
loop_
_entity.id
_entity.type
_entity.pdbx_description
1 polymer ?
#
loop_
_entity_poly.entity_id
_entity_poly.type
_entity_poly.pdbx_seq_one_letter_code
_entity_poly.pdbx_strand_id
1 'polypeptide(L)'
;TIRGDLSYLEQQGYLKRSFGGAIATPLSSEPEAIQPIAPLSLAQQMEIARHCARLIRDRDTLFLGHGTICRKIIPLLSEVK
;
A
#
# COMPACT_ATOMS: atom_id res chain seq x y z
N THR A 1 -13.92 -31.61 -22.06
CA THR A 1 -14.06 -32.77 -21.16
C THR A 1 -13.14 -32.54 -19.99
N ILE A 2 -13.40 -33.13 -18.83
CA ILE A 2 -12.59 -32.90 -17.61
C ILE A 2 -11.08 -33.13 -17.84
N ARG A 3 -10.69 -34.07 -18.72
CA ARG A 3 -9.28 -34.27 -19.08
C ARG A 3 -8.67 -33.11 -19.87
N GLY A 4 -9.42 -32.51 -20.79
CA GLY A 4 -8.97 -31.34 -21.55
C GLY A 4 -8.83 -30.11 -20.68
N ASP A 5 -9.78 -29.90 -19.78
CA ASP A 5 -9.79 -28.74 -18.87
C ASP A 5 -8.62 -28.82 -17.88
N LEU A 6 -8.31 -30.01 -17.37
CA LEU A 6 -7.13 -30.24 -16.51
C LEU A 6 -5.80 -30.04 -17.25
N SER A 7 -5.70 -30.50 -18.51
CA SER A 7 -4.50 -30.24 -19.33
C SER A 7 -4.32 -28.75 -19.60
N TYR A 8 -5.40 -28.03 -19.88
CA TYR A 8 -5.38 -26.59 -20.09
C TYR A 8 -4.90 -25.84 -18.83
N LEU A 9 -5.47 -26.16 -17.66
CA LEU A 9 -5.07 -25.54 -16.40
C LEU A 9 -3.63 -25.87 -15.97
N GLU A 10 -3.16 -27.08 -16.28
CA GLU A 10 -1.77 -27.48 -16.06
C GLU A 10 -0.79 -26.71 -16.96
N GLN A 11 -1.12 -26.53 -18.25
CA GLN A 11 -0.33 -25.71 -19.18
C GLN A 11 -0.23 -24.25 -18.75
N GLN A 12 -1.28 -23.73 -18.12
CA GLN A 12 -1.30 -22.38 -17.56
C GLN A 12 -0.65 -22.28 -16.16
N GLY A 13 -0.18 -23.41 -15.61
CA GLY A 13 0.49 -23.45 -14.32
C GLY A 13 -0.43 -23.35 -13.10
N TYR A 14 -1.76 -23.33 -13.27
CA TYR A 14 -2.72 -23.24 -12.15
C TYR A 14 -2.81 -24.51 -11.32
N LEU A 15 -2.43 -25.65 -11.88
CA LEU A 15 -2.41 -26.93 -11.16
C LEU A 15 -1.33 -27.85 -11.74
N LYS A 16 -0.99 -28.90 -10.98
CA LYS A 16 -0.25 -30.07 -11.45
C LYS A 16 -1.12 -31.30 -11.35
N ARG A 17 -1.05 -32.17 -12.35
CA ARG A 17 -1.78 -33.44 -12.33
C ARG A 17 -1.02 -34.48 -11.52
N SER A 18 -1.77 -35.31 -10.80
CA SER A 18 -1.26 -36.47 -10.06
C SER A 18 -1.97 -37.74 -10.51
N PHE A 19 -1.48 -38.91 -10.13
CA PHE A 19 -2.17 -40.18 -10.44
C PHE A 19 -3.57 -40.18 -9.82
N GLY A 20 -4.59 -40.03 -10.68
CA GLY A 20 -6.00 -39.99 -10.27
C GLY A 20 -6.48 -38.64 -9.74
N GLY A 21 -5.70 -37.55 -9.81
CA GLY A 21 -6.08 -36.27 -9.22
C GLY A 21 -5.40 -35.05 -9.84
N ALA A 22 -5.63 -33.90 -9.21
CA ALA A 22 -5.03 -32.61 -9.55
C ALA A 22 -4.77 -31.81 -8.28
N ILE A 23 -3.62 -31.13 -8.21
CA ILE A 23 -3.16 -30.33 -7.08
C ILE A 23 -3.01 -28.89 -7.58
N ALA A 24 -3.72 -27.94 -6.99
CA ALA A 24 -3.58 -26.53 -7.34
C ALA A 24 -2.15 -26.04 -7.07
N THR A 25 -1.57 -25.33 -8.03
CA THR A 25 -0.31 -24.63 -7.82
C THR A 25 -0.62 -23.39 -6.99
N PRO A 26 0.12 -23.13 -5.89
CA PRO A 26 -0.03 -21.86 -5.20
C PRO A 26 0.31 -20.75 -6.19
N LEU A 27 -0.69 -19.94 -6.54
CA LEU A 27 -0.44 -18.62 -7.11
C LEU A 27 0.38 -17.91 -6.04
N SER A 28 1.65 -17.63 -6.32
CA SER A 28 2.44 -16.71 -5.51
C SER A 28 1.82 -15.33 -5.64
N SER A 29 0.71 -15.11 -4.93
CA SER A 29 0.30 -13.81 -4.45
C SER A 29 1.10 -13.53 -3.18
N GLU A 30 2.41 -13.71 -3.23
CA GLU A 30 3.26 -12.96 -2.30
C GLU A 30 2.95 -11.51 -2.67
N PRO A 31 2.32 -10.72 -1.78
CA PRO A 31 2.16 -9.30 -2.06
C PRO A 31 3.55 -8.79 -2.40
N GLU A 32 3.65 -8.06 -3.53
CA GLU A 32 4.91 -7.48 -3.98
C GLU A 32 5.61 -6.92 -2.75
N ALA A 33 6.76 -7.52 -2.43
CA ALA A 33 7.41 -7.29 -1.14
C ALA A 33 7.55 -5.79 -0.98
N ILE A 34 6.79 -5.21 -0.04
CA ILE A 34 6.77 -3.77 0.17
C ILE A 34 8.21 -3.43 0.51
N GLN A 35 8.92 -2.82 -0.44
CA GLN A 35 10.30 -2.46 -0.21
C GLN A 35 10.31 -1.56 1.01
N PRO A 36 11.13 -1.85 2.02
CA PRO A 36 11.18 -1.04 3.23
C PRO A 36 11.57 0.38 2.82
N ILE A 37 10.59 1.27 2.85
CA ILE A 37 10.81 2.69 2.59
C ILE A 37 11.74 3.18 3.69
N ALA A 38 12.87 3.77 3.31
CA ALA A 38 13.79 4.35 4.27
C ALA A 38 13.04 5.36 5.17
N PRO A 39 13.20 5.29 6.50
CA PRO A 39 12.48 6.17 7.39
C PRO A 39 12.86 7.63 7.11
N LEU A 40 11.85 8.49 6.96
CA LEU A 40 12.07 9.92 6.76
C LEU A 40 12.78 10.53 7.98
N SER A 41 13.81 11.34 7.74
CA SER A 41 14.43 12.13 8.79
C SER A 41 13.45 13.14 9.40
N LEU A 42 13.73 13.60 10.62
CA LEU A 42 12.92 14.62 11.28
C LEU A 42 12.79 15.89 10.41
N ALA A 43 13.87 16.29 9.74
CA ALA A 43 13.91 17.46 8.87
C ALA A 43 12.94 17.30 7.68
N GLN A 44 12.99 16.16 6.99
CA GLN A 44 12.09 15.85 5.87
C GLN A 44 10.63 15.81 6.32
N GLN A 45 10.34 15.19 7.47
CA GLN A 45 8.99 15.16 8.02
C GLN A 45 8.45 16.58 8.32
N MET A 46 9.30 17.46 8.86
CA MET A 46 8.93 18.85 9.14
C MET A 46 8.78 19.69 7.87
N GLU A 47 9.58 19.44 6.83
CA GLU A 47 9.45 20.10 5.54
C GLU A 47 8.10 19.78 4.88
N ILE A 48 7.71 18.50 4.90
CA ILE A 48 6.40 18.04 4.44
C ILE A 48 5.29 18.74 5.25
N ALA A 49 5.38 18.72 6.59
CA ALA A 49 4.36 19.34 7.44
C ALA A 49 4.20 20.85 7.17
N ARG A 50 5.31 21.58 6.99
CA ARG A 50 5.27 23.01 6.63
C ARG A 50 4.68 23.23 5.25
N HIS A 51 4.95 22.34 4.30
CA HIS A 51 4.36 22.43 2.97
C HIS A 51 2.84 22.25 3.03
N CYS A 52 2.36 21.25 3.77
CA CYS A 52 0.93 21.06 4.02
C CYS A 52 0.29 22.30 4.66
N ALA A 53 0.93 22.88 5.69
CA ALA A 53 0.40 24.06 6.38
C ALA A 53 0.20 25.27 5.44
N ARG A 54 1.08 25.46 4.44
CA ARG A 54 0.95 26.54 3.44
C ARG A 54 -0.22 26.38 2.47
N LEU A 55 -0.79 25.17 2.37
CA LEU A 55 -1.93 24.89 1.48
C LEU A 55 -3.28 25.16 2.16
N ILE A 56 -3.29 25.28 3.49
CA ILE A 56 -4.48 25.51 4.31
C ILE A 56 -4.80 27.00 4.28
N ARG A 57 -6.08 27.33 4.14
CA ARG A 57 -6.60 28.70 4.13
C ARG A 57 -7.47 28.97 5.35
N ASP A 58 -7.65 30.25 5.66
CA ASP A 58 -8.61 30.66 6.69
C ASP A 58 -9.99 30.02 6.44
N ARG A 59 -10.60 29.55 7.53
CA ARG A 59 -11.90 28.86 7.59
C ARG A 59 -11.99 27.50 6.90
N ASP A 60 -10.88 26.90 6.50
CA ASP A 60 -10.88 25.50 6.05
C ASP A 60 -11.32 24.56 7.18
N THR A 61 -12.17 23.58 6.86
CA THR A 61 -12.47 22.47 7.77
C THR A 61 -11.55 21.32 7.46
N LEU A 62 -10.65 21.00 8.40
CA LEU A 62 -9.62 19.98 8.24
C LEU A 62 -9.99 18.68 8.97
N PHE A 63 -9.85 17.56 8.27
CA PHE A 63 -9.90 16.23 8.89
C PHE A 63 -8.48 15.69 9.03
N LEU A 64 -8.00 15.57 10.27
CA LEU A 64 -6.65 15.07 10.56
C LEU A 64 -6.73 13.59 10.99
N GLY A 65 -6.15 12.73 10.17
CA GLY A 65 -6.03 11.29 10.46
C GLY A 65 -4.89 10.96 11.43
N HIS A 66 -4.62 9.67 11.57
CA HIS A 66 -3.44 9.19 12.30
C HIS A 66 -2.17 9.34 11.45
N GLY A 67 -1.02 9.56 12.10
CA GLY A 67 0.28 9.57 11.42
C GLY A 67 1.24 10.61 11.97
N THR A 68 2.54 10.35 11.80
CA THR A 68 3.62 11.21 12.30
C THR A 68 3.61 12.59 11.65
N ILE A 69 3.31 12.66 10.35
CA ILE A 69 3.19 13.92 9.61
C ILE A 69 1.96 14.72 10.07
N CYS A 70 0.79 14.08 10.20
CA CYS A 70 -0.43 14.74 10.69
C CYS A 70 -0.20 15.37 12.06
N ARG A 71 0.48 14.67 12.97
CA ARG A 71 0.83 15.20 14.30
C ARG A 71 1.73 16.45 14.23
N LYS A 72 2.64 16.51 13.25
CA LYS A 72 3.56 17.64 13.05
C LYS A 72 2.89 18.87 12.44
N ILE A 73 1.78 18.70 11.73
CA ILE A 73 1.01 19.82 11.18
C ILE A 73 0.29 20.59 12.28
N ILE A 74 -0.24 19.90 13.31
CA ILE A 74 -1.03 20.49 14.41
C ILE A 74 -0.41 21.77 14.99
N PRO A 75 0.87 21.80 15.44
CA PRO A 75 1.45 23.02 15.99
C PRO A 75 1.66 24.14 14.96
N LEU A 76 1.72 23.83 13.66
CA LEU A 76 1.88 24.83 12.60
C LEU A 76 0.54 25.51 12.24
N LEU A 77 -0.59 24.92 12.63
CA LEU A 77 -1.91 25.49 12.34
C LEU A 77 -2.14 26.85 13.02
N SER A 78 -1.48 27.11 14.16
CA SER A 78 -1.55 28.42 14.81
C SER A 78 -0.86 29.54 14.02
N GLU A 79 -0.03 29.19 13.04
CA GLU A 79 0.68 30.14 12.18
C GLU A 79 -0.06 30.40 10.85
N VAL A 80 -1.10 29.61 10.55
CA VAL A 80 -1.93 29.79 9.36
C VAL A 80 -2.81 31.03 9.56
N LYS A 81 -2.78 31.93 8.57
CA LYS A 81 -3.52 33.20 8.59
C LYS A 81 -4.87 33.10 7.89
#